data_AF-A0AAF0IJW3-F1
#
_entry.id   AF-A0AAF0IJW3-F1
#
_cell.length_a   1.000
_cell.length_b   1.000
_cell.length_c   1.000
_cell.angle_alpha   90.00
_cell.angle_beta   90.00
_cell.angle_gamma   90.00
#
_symmetry.space_group_name_H-M   'P 1'
#
loop_
_entity.id
_entity.type
_entity.pdbx_description
1 polymer ?
#
loop_
_entity_poly.entity_id
_entity_poly.type
_entity_poly.pdbx_seq_one_letter_code
_entity_poly.pdbx_strand_id
1 'polypeptide(L)'
;MSSEAFKMSATTPVQKKPLTCYYWKTGKCKFQDDECRYMHEDTGKLAFNPKVRGKDETSSKIEPNSHHVEGSPTTPPATHVSIASVICAIRAHQDYDFIKTLLTVYLRSEAKEALAENPNSYSTLLAAINADKPELVKLLLEHGANPNATSINGIPILMNAINNPSIYASRIVKSLLALGADPDVIPSHLWEPPLFQHYKKPHNSPHPETSWCHEQHQALLKCHLNVSMKYYLFLASRINSLTPQQKSTVKQGLSAPIIGQNYAIKQVNNYLLIHQVCRRDAPLVITFIGPPGHGKRTFARSLGNFQEVSPYSGGNNILTTLNRSSKIKEDAEASKAEKTALDIIFIDGDKVDSAWLKALLNTVDNDTNRHSEANRVKRANTVYILSVTLNEEAVTRIYGSHGIPNEYINPMDAQLFDKLENEVEPELKNELVQIYGASIAGRMQHIVPFVPFTGFESAVLAHQFIIDALHRLESDYAFRHRFHGKRFREIVVQADDEVYEYLGAFDDCRFGARSIQQQVTAKVISPLVQKYLAKISEDGGKYEGLVRIEKWSREGEYDMTLGCRHKIEKIIVHVD
;
A
#
# COMPACT_ATOMS: atom_id res chain seq x y z
N MET A 1 6.89 40.52 -83.75
CA MET A 1 5.63 39.86 -83.31
C MET A 1 6.05 38.86 -82.24
N SER A 2 6.10 39.21 -80.93
CA SER A 2 4.96 39.18 -79.97
C SER A 2 4.14 37.90 -80.14
N SER A 3 4.08 36.96 -79.19
CA SER A 3 3.54 37.11 -77.83
C SER A 3 3.92 35.90 -76.95
N GLU A 4 4.39 36.13 -75.72
CA GLU A 4 3.74 35.80 -74.43
C GLU A 4 3.33 34.34 -74.20
N ALA A 5 3.99 33.71 -73.21
CA ALA A 5 3.34 32.82 -72.26
C ALA A 5 4.03 32.95 -70.88
N PHE A 6 3.39 33.76 -70.04
CA PHE A 6 3.64 33.99 -68.63
C PHE A 6 3.46 32.69 -67.82
N LYS A 7 4.44 32.29 -67.00
CA LYS A 7 4.22 31.39 -65.86
C LYS A 7 4.85 32.01 -64.62
N MET A 8 4.03 32.73 -63.86
CA MET A 8 4.30 33.02 -62.46
C MET A 8 4.18 31.71 -61.67
N SER A 9 5.25 31.28 -61.00
CA SER A 9 5.12 30.33 -59.89
C SER A 9 4.93 31.12 -58.61
N ALA A 10 3.72 31.09 -58.07
CA ALA A 10 3.44 31.58 -56.73
C ALA A 10 4.22 30.74 -55.71
N THR A 11 5.23 31.33 -55.07
CA THR A 11 5.85 30.78 -53.87
C THR A 11 4.83 30.88 -52.73
N THR A 12 4.41 29.73 -52.23
CA THR A 12 3.54 29.64 -51.05
C THR A 12 4.26 30.27 -49.85
N PRO A 13 3.61 31.18 -49.08
CA PRO A 13 4.26 31.81 -47.94
C PRO A 13 4.58 30.76 -46.87
N VAL A 14 5.84 30.71 -46.45
CA VAL A 14 6.30 29.82 -45.38
C VAL A 14 5.61 30.24 -44.08
N GLN A 15 4.85 29.35 -43.45
CA GLN A 15 4.26 29.58 -42.13
C GLN A 15 5.39 29.75 -41.09
N LYS A 16 5.65 31.00 -40.68
CA LYS A 16 6.70 31.32 -39.71
C LYS A 16 6.29 30.86 -38.31
N LYS A 17 7.23 30.22 -37.60
CA LYS A 17 7.07 29.89 -36.18
C LYS A 17 7.33 31.14 -35.34
N PRO A 18 6.57 31.39 -34.26
CA PRO A 18 6.72 32.58 -33.40
C PRO A 18 7.94 32.50 -32.46
N LEU A 19 9.10 32.17 -33.03
CA LEU A 19 10.40 32.07 -32.37
C LEU A 19 11.40 32.89 -33.18
N THR A 20 12.25 33.63 -32.49
CA THR A 20 13.35 34.40 -33.10
C THR A 20 14.35 33.45 -33.73
N CYS A 21 14.75 33.66 -34.97
CA CYS A 21 15.78 32.85 -35.62
C CYS A 21 17.14 33.05 -34.92
N TYR A 22 17.76 31.97 -34.42
CA TYR A 22 19.09 32.01 -33.80
C TYR A 22 20.16 32.59 -34.72
N TYR A 23 20.17 32.15 -35.97
CA TYR A 23 21.16 32.61 -36.95
C TYR A 23 20.93 34.05 -37.35
N TRP A 24 19.68 34.53 -37.39
CA TRP A 24 19.42 35.94 -37.63
C TRP A 24 19.84 36.82 -36.46
N LYS A 25 19.49 36.43 -35.22
CA LYS A 25 19.90 37.15 -34.00
C LYS A 25 21.41 37.23 -33.84
N THR A 26 22.15 36.30 -34.45
CA THR A 26 23.63 36.28 -34.47
C THR A 26 24.25 36.83 -35.76
N GLY A 27 23.44 37.38 -36.68
CA GLY A 27 23.90 37.99 -37.94
C GLY A 27 24.40 37.00 -39.01
N LYS A 28 24.07 35.72 -38.87
CA LYS A 28 24.59 34.60 -39.70
C LYS A 28 23.48 33.83 -40.44
N CYS A 29 22.25 34.36 -40.50
CA CYS A 29 21.17 33.71 -41.23
C CYS A 29 21.45 33.72 -42.72
N LYS A 30 21.30 32.57 -43.38
CA LYS A 30 21.50 32.44 -44.83
C LYS A 30 20.21 32.58 -45.64
N PHE A 31 19.06 32.62 -44.95
CA PHE A 31 17.74 32.76 -45.57
C PHE A 31 17.30 34.22 -45.47
N GLN A 32 16.60 34.71 -46.49
CA GLN A 32 15.87 35.98 -46.39
C GLN A 32 14.69 35.81 -45.42
N ASP A 33 14.15 36.93 -44.93
CA ASP A 33 13.11 36.89 -43.89
C ASP A 33 11.85 36.13 -44.36
N ASP A 34 11.45 36.27 -45.61
CA ASP A 34 10.32 35.58 -46.24
C ASP A 34 10.54 34.07 -46.45
N GLU A 35 11.80 33.62 -46.50
CA GLU A 35 12.18 32.20 -46.68
C GLU A 35 12.50 31.49 -45.36
N CYS A 36 12.74 32.25 -44.28
CA CYS A 36 13.12 31.70 -42.99
C CYS A 36 11.90 31.15 -42.23
N ARG A 37 11.99 29.89 -41.76
CA ARG A 37 10.93 29.26 -40.94
C ARG A 37 10.73 29.94 -39.57
N TYR A 38 11.66 30.79 -39.14
CA TYR A 38 11.68 31.46 -37.84
C TYR A 38 11.74 32.98 -38.06
N MET A 39 11.23 33.76 -37.11
CA MET A 39 11.07 35.21 -37.28
C MET A 39 12.41 35.94 -37.19
N HIS A 40 12.64 36.90 -38.09
CA HIS A 40 13.76 37.84 -38.04
C HIS A 40 13.39 39.09 -37.24
N GLU A 41 12.81 38.88 -36.06
CA GLU A 41 12.51 39.91 -35.06
C GLU A 41 12.58 39.26 -33.67
N ASP A 42 12.80 40.06 -32.62
CA ASP A 42 12.91 39.54 -31.26
C ASP A 42 11.52 39.26 -30.68
N THR A 43 11.13 37.98 -30.71
CA THR A 43 9.87 37.48 -30.16
C THR A 43 9.98 37.13 -28.66
N GLY A 44 11.14 37.37 -28.03
CA GLY A 44 11.42 36.99 -26.64
C GLY A 44 11.70 35.49 -26.43
N LYS A 45 11.61 34.66 -27.48
CA LYS A 45 11.90 33.22 -27.46
C LYS A 45 12.76 32.81 -28.66
N LEU A 46 13.98 32.31 -28.40
CA LEU A 46 14.96 31.97 -29.45
C LEU A 46 14.77 30.55 -29.98
N ALA A 47 14.77 30.38 -31.30
CA ALA A 47 14.81 29.07 -31.95
C ALA A 47 16.12 28.35 -31.63
N PHE A 48 16.07 27.05 -31.35
CA PHE A 48 17.23 26.27 -30.90
C PHE A 48 18.34 26.16 -31.97
N ASN A 49 19.62 26.27 -31.59
CA ASN A 49 20.76 26.04 -32.49
C ASN A 49 21.07 24.52 -32.58
N PRO A 50 20.92 23.87 -33.75
CA PRO A 50 21.11 22.44 -33.89
C PRO A 50 22.57 21.94 -33.78
N LYS A 51 23.58 22.80 -33.65
CA LYS A 51 25.00 22.38 -33.60
C LYS A 51 25.58 22.08 -32.21
N VAL A 52 24.82 22.24 -31.12
CA VAL A 52 25.31 21.95 -29.76
C VAL A 52 24.56 20.75 -29.19
N ARG A 53 25.02 19.56 -29.56
CA ARG A 53 24.65 18.30 -28.90
C ARG A 53 25.92 17.48 -28.67
N GLY A 54 26.40 17.47 -27.42
CA GLY A 54 27.34 16.48 -26.89
C GLY A 54 28.72 16.99 -26.47
N LYS A 55 28.92 17.16 -25.15
CA LYS A 55 29.92 16.44 -24.31
C LYS A 55 30.19 17.21 -23.01
N ASP A 56 30.13 16.47 -21.91
CA ASP A 56 30.32 16.89 -20.53
C ASP A 56 31.78 17.24 -20.16
N GLU A 57 31.89 17.95 -19.03
CA GLU A 57 33.01 18.01 -18.07
C GLU A 57 34.39 18.53 -18.54
N THR A 58 34.82 19.67 -17.99
CA THR A 58 35.86 19.74 -16.93
C THR A 58 36.33 21.19 -16.68
N SER A 59 36.73 21.40 -15.43
CA SER A 59 37.35 22.58 -14.80
C SER A 59 38.38 23.36 -15.61
N SER A 60 38.42 24.69 -15.47
CA SER A 60 39.48 25.40 -14.73
C SER A 60 39.43 26.93 -14.92
N LYS A 61 39.92 27.59 -13.87
CA LYS A 61 40.04 29.03 -13.58
C LYS A 61 40.69 29.85 -14.70
N ILE A 62 40.32 31.14 -14.78
CA ILE A 62 41.19 32.34 -14.62
C ILE A 62 40.40 33.61 -15.05
N GLU A 63 40.23 34.53 -14.11
CA GLU A 63 39.88 35.97 -14.26
C GLU A 63 41.09 36.77 -14.79
N PRO A 64 41.00 38.03 -15.33
CA PRO A 64 40.31 39.15 -14.64
C PRO A 64 39.71 40.31 -15.50
N ASN A 65 38.92 41.15 -14.80
CA ASN A 65 38.64 42.59 -15.02
C ASN A 65 37.91 43.02 -16.32
N SER A 66 36.97 43.96 -16.34
CA SER A 66 36.47 44.95 -15.38
C SER A 66 35.20 45.59 -15.95
N HIS A 67 34.19 45.85 -15.12
CA HIS A 67 33.48 47.14 -14.94
C HIS A 67 32.09 46.93 -14.34
N HIS A 68 31.94 47.49 -13.14
CA HIS A 68 30.71 47.66 -12.38
C HIS A 68 29.62 48.40 -13.16
N VAL A 69 28.41 47.85 -13.17
CA VAL A 69 27.16 48.62 -13.00
C VAL A 69 26.28 47.84 -12.03
N GLU A 70 25.94 48.47 -10.91
CA GLU A 70 25.05 47.95 -9.89
C GLU A 70 23.62 47.83 -10.41
N GLY A 71 23.00 46.68 -10.16
CA GLY A 71 21.59 46.43 -10.40
C GLY A 71 21.15 45.12 -9.74
N SER A 72 20.60 45.24 -8.53
CA SER A 72 19.64 44.35 -7.83
C SER A 72 19.64 42.82 -8.12
N PRO A 73 19.62 41.95 -7.09
CA PRO A 73 19.66 40.50 -7.29
C PRO A 73 18.33 40.00 -7.87
N THR A 74 18.25 39.86 -9.19
CA THR A 74 17.20 39.04 -9.81
C THR A 74 17.53 37.58 -9.53
N THR A 75 16.84 37.02 -8.54
CA THR A 75 16.68 35.57 -8.38
C THR A 75 16.39 34.91 -9.74
N PRO A 76 16.95 33.72 -10.03
CA PRO A 76 16.65 33.01 -11.27
C PRO A 76 15.13 32.78 -11.39
N PRO A 77 14.55 32.84 -12.60
CA PRO A 77 13.10 32.76 -12.76
C PRO A 77 12.64 31.39 -12.27
N ALA A 78 11.80 31.39 -11.23
CA ALA A 78 11.14 30.19 -10.74
C ALA A 78 10.34 29.58 -11.90
N THR A 79 10.74 28.40 -12.36
CA THR A 79 9.86 27.54 -13.14
C THR A 79 8.64 27.27 -12.27
N HIS A 80 7.51 27.91 -12.56
CA HIS A 80 6.29 27.77 -11.79
C HIS A 80 5.73 26.35 -12.02
N VAL A 81 6.14 25.40 -11.20
CA VAL A 81 5.67 24.02 -11.22
C VAL A 81 4.22 24.03 -10.74
N SER A 82 3.28 23.74 -11.64
CA SER A 82 1.84 23.71 -11.35
C SER A 82 1.35 22.27 -11.13
N ILE A 83 0.15 22.09 -10.57
CA ILE A 83 -0.48 20.76 -10.43
C ILE A 83 -0.66 20.08 -11.79
N ALA A 84 -0.90 20.85 -12.85
CA ALA A 84 -0.94 20.33 -14.21
C ALA A 84 0.38 19.63 -14.61
N SER A 85 1.53 20.10 -14.13
CA SER A 85 2.81 19.42 -14.36
C SER A 85 2.90 18.05 -13.66
N VAL A 86 2.31 17.92 -12.47
CA VAL A 86 2.18 16.63 -11.77
C VAL A 86 1.31 15.68 -12.58
N ILE A 87 0.14 16.14 -13.03
CA ILE A 87 -0.76 15.34 -13.86
C ILE A 87 -0.06 14.89 -15.14
N CYS A 88 0.68 15.78 -15.80
CA CYS A 88 1.47 15.45 -16.99
C CYS A 88 2.57 14.44 -16.68
N ALA A 89 3.29 14.57 -15.57
CA ALA A 89 4.33 13.62 -15.17
C ALA A 89 3.76 12.22 -14.90
N ILE A 90 2.59 12.15 -14.25
CA ILE A 90 1.88 10.89 -14.01
C ILE A 90 1.46 10.23 -15.33
N ARG A 91 0.82 10.99 -16.22
CA ARG A 91 0.37 10.51 -17.55
C ARG A 91 1.54 10.12 -18.45
N ALA A 92 2.70 10.75 -18.27
CA ALA A 92 3.95 10.39 -18.94
C ALA A 92 4.70 9.23 -18.26
N HIS A 93 4.08 8.55 -17.29
CA HIS A 93 4.63 7.42 -16.53
C HIS A 93 6.02 7.70 -15.93
N GLN A 94 6.28 8.93 -15.47
CA GLN A 94 7.54 9.27 -14.82
C GLN A 94 7.75 8.47 -13.52
N ASP A 95 9.01 8.40 -13.09
CA ASP A 95 9.41 7.65 -11.91
C ASP A 95 8.81 8.22 -10.63
N TYR A 96 8.59 7.33 -9.65
CA TYR A 96 8.03 7.70 -8.35
C TYR A 96 8.87 8.80 -7.67
N ASP A 97 10.19 8.67 -7.69
CA ASP A 97 11.10 9.63 -7.07
C ASP A 97 11.07 11.00 -7.76
N PHE A 98 10.87 11.02 -9.08
CA PHE A 98 10.69 12.27 -9.82
C PHE A 98 9.41 12.98 -9.36
N ILE A 99 8.29 12.26 -9.29
CA ILE A 99 7.01 12.83 -8.85
C ILE A 99 7.06 13.24 -7.37
N LYS A 100 7.71 12.44 -6.51
CA LYS A 100 7.94 12.77 -5.11
C LYS A 100 8.76 14.06 -4.97
N THR A 101 9.84 14.19 -5.75
CA THR A 101 10.65 15.42 -5.77
C THR A 101 9.82 16.61 -6.27
N LEU A 102 8.97 16.41 -7.28
CA LEU A 102 8.02 17.41 -7.78
C LEU A 102 7.11 17.94 -6.66
N LEU A 103 6.56 17.03 -5.85
CA LEU A 103 5.68 17.34 -4.71
C LEU A 103 6.41 17.96 -3.52
N THR A 104 7.64 17.56 -3.22
CA THR A 104 8.34 17.99 -1.99
C THR A 104 9.22 19.22 -2.17
N VAL A 105 9.89 19.35 -3.33
CA VAL A 105 10.89 20.41 -3.57
C VAL A 105 10.29 21.57 -4.34
N TYR A 106 9.43 21.29 -5.31
CA TYR A 106 8.99 22.29 -6.28
C TYR A 106 7.60 22.88 -5.98
N LEU A 107 6.73 22.12 -5.32
CA LEU A 107 5.40 22.57 -4.89
C LEU A 107 5.52 23.18 -3.48
N ARG A 108 5.56 24.52 -3.40
CA ARG A 108 5.58 25.29 -2.14
C ARG A 108 4.31 25.06 -1.31
N SER A 109 4.23 25.58 -0.08
CA SER A 109 3.06 25.41 0.82
C SER A 109 1.70 25.72 0.18
N GLU A 110 1.63 26.73 -0.68
CA GLU A 110 0.43 27.13 -1.46
C GLU A 110 -0.07 26.00 -2.40
N ALA A 111 0.82 25.13 -2.85
CA ALA A 111 0.48 24.03 -3.74
C ALA A 111 -0.26 22.88 -3.03
N LYS A 112 -0.08 22.73 -1.71
CA LYS A 112 -0.85 21.76 -0.93
C LYS A 112 -2.32 22.15 -0.88
N GLU A 113 -2.61 23.44 -0.72
CA GLU A 113 -3.97 23.98 -0.76
C GLU A 113 -4.57 23.83 -2.15
N ALA A 114 -3.81 24.19 -3.18
CA ALA A 114 -4.25 24.02 -4.57
C ALA A 114 -4.50 22.54 -4.93
N LEU A 115 -3.74 21.58 -4.37
CA LEU A 115 -3.94 20.15 -4.57
C LEU A 115 -5.18 19.63 -3.84
N ALA A 116 -5.56 20.28 -2.73
CA ALA A 116 -6.77 19.96 -1.98
C ALA A 116 -8.06 20.44 -2.68
N GLU A 117 -7.97 21.44 -3.56
CA GLU A 117 -9.09 21.89 -4.38
C GLU A 117 -9.68 20.74 -5.20
N ASN A 118 -10.99 20.54 -5.13
CA ASN A 118 -11.67 19.40 -5.74
C ASN A 118 -11.28 19.12 -7.21
N PRO A 119 -11.34 20.09 -8.15
CA PRO A 119 -11.03 19.79 -9.56
C PRO A 119 -9.58 19.31 -9.77
N ASN A 120 -8.64 19.86 -9.00
CA ASN A 120 -7.23 19.48 -9.03
C ASN A 120 -6.99 18.13 -8.35
N SER A 121 -7.59 17.92 -7.17
CA SER A 121 -7.52 16.67 -6.43
C SER A 121 -8.08 15.51 -7.26
N TYR A 122 -9.30 15.66 -7.78
CA TYR A 122 -9.96 14.66 -8.61
C TYR A 122 -9.11 14.30 -9.82
N SER A 123 -8.64 15.30 -10.56
CA SER A 123 -7.85 15.08 -11.78
C SER A 123 -6.50 14.38 -11.50
N THR A 124 -5.84 14.74 -10.41
CA THR A 124 -4.52 14.19 -10.05
C THR A 124 -4.64 12.77 -9.50
N LEU A 125 -5.63 12.52 -8.63
CA LEU A 125 -5.93 11.18 -8.14
C LEU A 125 -6.41 10.27 -9.27
N LEU A 126 -7.28 10.76 -10.17
CA LEU A 126 -7.74 9.98 -11.32
C LEU A 126 -6.59 9.61 -12.25
N ALA A 127 -5.64 10.53 -12.47
CA ALA A 127 -4.44 10.23 -13.26
C ALA A 127 -3.59 9.12 -12.60
N ALA A 128 -3.46 9.12 -11.28
CA ALA A 128 -2.72 8.09 -10.54
C ALA A 128 -3.45 6.74 -10.52
N ILE A 129 -4.78 6.75 -10.42
CA ILE A 129 -5.62 5.55 -10.51
C ILE A 129 -5.48 4.91 -11.90
N ASN A 130 -5.64 5.70 -12.96
CA ASN A 130 -5.49 5.21 -14.34
C ASN A 130 -4.05 4.78 -14.69
N ALA A 131 -3.06 5.19 -13.89
CA ALA A 131 -1.68 4.77 -14.03
C ALA A 131 -1.38 3.47 -13.27
N ASP A 132 -2.34 2.90 -12.53
CA ASP A 132 -2.21 1.68 -11.72
C ASP A 132 -1.06 1.73 -10.70
N LYS A 133 -0.88 2.88 -10.06
CA LYS A 133 0.17 3.10 -9.06
C LYS A 133 -0.42 3.40 -7.67
N PRO A 134 -0.73 2.38 -6.84
CA PRO A 134 -1.21 2.58 -5.47
C PRO A 134 -0.30 3.47 -4.61
N GLU A 135 1.02 3.35 -4.78
CA GLU A 135 2.02 4.13 -4.06
C GLU A 135 1.93 5.62 -4.41
N LEU A 136 1.58 5.94 -5.65
CA LEU A 136 1.40 7.30 -6.11
C LEU A 136 0.09 7.90 -5.59
N VAL A 137 -0.98 7.11 -5.54
CA VAL A 137 -2.24 7.52 -4.88
C VAL A 137 -1.98 7.86 -3.41
N LYS A 138 -1.25 6.99 -2.69
CA LYS A 138 -0.85 7.23 -1.30
C LYS A 138 -0.03 8.51 -1.15
N LEU A 139 0.98 8.70 -2.00
CA LEU A 139 1.84 9.88 -1.99
C LEU A 139 1.04 11.18 -2.18
N LEU A 140 0.11 11.22 -3.13
CA LEU A 140 -0.72 12.40 -3.41
C LEU A 140 -1.63 12.76 -2.24
N LEU A 141 -2.25 11.75 -1.61
CA LEU A 141 -3.10 11.92 -0.44
C LEU A 141 -2.30 12.42 0.78
N GLU A 142 -1.10 11.88 1.00
CA GLU A 142 -0.18 12.38 2.04
C GLU A 142 0.24 13.84 1.81
N HIS A 143 0.29 14.28 0.55
CA HIS A 143 0.58 15.66 0.15
C HIS A 143 -0.66 16.56 0.07
N GLY A 144 -1.82 16.12 0.57
CA GLY A 144 -3.01 16.95 0.75
C GLY A 144 -4.08 16.84 -0.33
N ALA A 145 -3.97 15.90 -1.28
CA ALA A 145 -5.08 15.59 -2.16
C ALA A 145 -6.31 15.16 -1.35
N ASN A 146 -7.48 15.73 -1.68
CA ASN A 146 -8.74 15.39 -1.03
C ASN A 146 -9.23 13.99 -1.46
N PRO A 147 -9.33 13.01 -0.53
CA PRO A 147 -9.78 11.65 -0.83
C PRO A 147 -11.28 11.56 -1.18
N ASN A 148 -12.05 12.61 -0.91
CA ASN A 148 -13.48 12.73 -1.20
C ASN A 148 -13.76 13.62 -2.43
N ALA A 149 -12.76 13.83 -3.28
CA ALA A 149 -12.93 14.59 -4.51
C ALA A 149 -13.94 13.92 -5.45
N THR A 150 -14.66 14.73 -6.21
CA THR A 150 -15.77 14.31 -7.08
C THR A 150 -15.57 14.83 -8.49
N SER A 151 -16.09 14.10 -9.48
CA SER A 151 -16.11 14.57 -10.85
C SER A 151 -17.06 15.76 -11.01
N ILE A 152 -17.04 16.39 -12.19
CA ILE A 152 -18.00 17.43 -12.56
C ILE A 152 -19.46 16.93 -12.44
N ASN A 153 -19.68 15.62 -12.62
CA ASN A 153 -20.99 14.98 -12.50
C ASN A 153 -21.29 14.47 -11.08
N GLY A 154 -20.47 14.84 -10.09
CA GLY A 154 -20.63 14.41 -8.70
C GLY A 154 -20.19 12.97 -8.41
N ILE A 155 -19.52 12.28 -9.35
CA ILE A 155 -19.06 10.89 -9.16
C ILE A 155 -17.84 10.89 -8.23
N PRO A 156 -17.87 10.18 -7.08
CA PRO A 156 -16.75 10.13 -6.14
C PRO A 156 -15.51 9.46 -6.75
N ILE A 157 -14.32 9.92 -6.37
CA ILE A 157 -13.06 9.28 -6.79
C ILE A 157 -12.98 7.80 -6.35
N LEU A 158 -13.65 7.45 -5.24
CA LEU A 158 -13.75 6.08 -4.74
C LEU A 158 -14.47 5.16 -5.73
N MET A 159 -15.48 5.64 -6.47
CA MET A 159 -16.15 4.88 -7.53
C MET A 159 -15.18 4.58 -8.67
N ASN A 160 -14.39 5.56 -9.11
CA ASN A 160 -13.40 5.36 -10.17
C ASN A 160 -12.33 4.34 -9.75
N ALA A 161 -11.93 4.33 -8.47
CA ALA A 161 -11.00 3.33 -7.94
C ALA A 161 -11.60 1.92 -7.92
N ILE A 162 -12.89 1.77 -7.60
CA ILE A 162 -13.59 0.48 -7.65
C ILE A 162 -13.75 -0.01 -9.09
N ASN A 163 -14.10 0.88 -10.02
CA ASN A 163 -14.29 0.55 -11.43
C ASN A 163 -12.98 0.40 -12.22
N ASN A 164 -11.83 0.44 -11.54
CA ASN A 164 -10.56 0.12 -12.16
C ASN A 164 -10.46 -1.42 -12.30
N PRO A 165 -10.38 -1.99 -13.52
CA PRO A 165 -10.37 -3.44 -13.72
C PRO A 165 -9.05 -4.11 -13.31
N SER A 166 -8.07 -3.32 -12.89
CA SER A 166 -6.73 -3.73 -12.53
C SER A 166 -6.65 -4.53 -11.21
N ILE A 167 -5.71 -5.48 -11.14
CA ILE A 167 -5.39 -6.21 -9.90
C ILE A 167 -4.97 -5.30 -8.74
N TYR A 168 -4.57 -4.04 -9.03
CA TYR A 168 -4.19 -3.03 -8.04
C TYR A 168 -5.37 -2.28 -7.42
N ALA A 169 -6.58 -2.40 -7.98
CA ALA A 169 -7.75 -1.62 -7.57
C ALA A 169 -8.07 -1.77 -6.07
N SER A 170 -7.97 -2.99 -5.53
CA SER A 170 -8.19 -3.23 -4.09
C SER A 170 -7.19 -2.50 -3.18
N ARG A 171 -5.92 -2.35 -3.61
CA ARG A 171 -4.88 -1.60 -2.90
C ARG A 171 -5.09 -0.09 -2.99
N ILE A 172 -5.58 0.39 -4.13
CA ILE A 172 -5.98 1.80 -4.34
C ILE A 172 -7.15 2.15 -3.42
N VAL A 173 -8.22 1.35 -3.43
CA VAL A 173 -9.39 1.51 -2.55
C VAL A 173 -8.97 1.50 -1.08
N LYS A 174 -8.13 0.54 -0.66
CA LYS A 174 -7.56 0.51 0.70
C LYS A 174 -6.85 1.80 1.06
N SER A 175 -6.04 2.34 0.17
CA SER A 175 -5.25 3.56 0.41
C SER A 175 -6.14 4.80 0.55
N LEU A 176 -7.16 4.93 -0.32
CA LEU A 176 -8.14 6.01 -0.24
C LEU A 176 -8.89 5.98 1.10
N LEU A 177 -9.42 4.81 1.48
CA LEU A 177 -10.17 4.64 2.72
C LEU A 177 -9.30 4.87 3.97
N ALA A 178 -8.07 4.35 3.98
CA ALA A 178 -7.13 4.57 5.08
C ALA A 178 -6.81 6.06 5.29
N LEU A 179 -6.79 6.84 4.21
CA LEU A 179 -6.50 8.27 4.22
C LEU A 179 -7.75 9.16 4.27
N GLY A 180 -8.92 8.58 4.55
CA GLY A 180 -10.13 9.31 4.91
C GLY A 180 -11.15 9.50 3.79
N ALA A 181 -11.10 8.67 2.74
CA ALA A 181 -12.23 8.55 1.82
C ALA A 181 -13.45 8.05 2.57
N ASP A 182 -14.59 8.68 2.32
CA ASP A 182 -15.86 8.36 2.94
C ASP A 182 -16.46 7.11 2.26
N PRO A 183 -16.62 5.99 2.99
CA PRO A 183 -17.20 4.77 2.44
C PRO A 183 -18.71 4.88 2.20
N ASP A 184 -19.40 5.80 2.86
CA ASP A 184 -20.86 5.92 2.80
C ASP A 184 -21.35 6.53 1.46
N VAL A 185 -20.42 7.04 0.64
CA VAL A 185 -20.68 7.43 -0.76
C VAL A 185 -20.96 6.23 -1.67
N ILE A 186 -20.60 5.00 -1.25
CA ILE A 186 -20.91 3.75 -1.94
C ILE A 186 -22.11 3.10 -1.24
N PRO A 187 -23.21 2.79 -1.95
CA PRO A 187 -24.41 2.23 -1.33
C PRO A 187 -24.13 0.96 -0.51
N SER A 188 -24.48 0.98 0.78
CA SER A 188 -24.05 -0.04 1.73
C SER A 188 -24.56 -1.44 1.42
N HIS A 189 -25.79 -1.55 0.88
CA HIS A 189 -26.39 -2.81 0.46
C HIS A 189 -25.59 -3.58 -0.62
N LEU A 190 -24.61 -2.96 -1.27
CA LEU A 190 -23.75 -3.60 -2.28
C LEU A 190 -22.50 -4.26 -1.68
N TRP A 191 -22.10 -3.86 -0.48
CA TRP A 191 -20.86 -4.33 0.15
C TRP A 191 -21.05 -4.84 1.58
N GLU A 192 -22.18 -4.56 2.23
CA GLU A 192 -22.56 -5.17 3.50
C GLU A 192 -22.86 -6.66 3.28
N PRO A 193 -22.17 -7.59 3.97
CA PRO A 193 -22.38 -9.00 3.71
C PRO A 193 -23.81 -9.44 4.10
N PRO A 194 -24.43 -10.43 3.41
CA PRO A 194 -25.85 -10.78 3.61
C PRO A 194 -26.23 -11.19 5.04
N LEU A 195 -25.30 -11.76 5.80
CA LEU A 195 -25.52 -12.14 7.21
C LEU A 195 -25.61 -10.94 8.17
N PHE A 196 -25.32 -9.72 7.69
CA PHE A 196 -25.43 -8.48 8.46
C PHE A 196 -26.84 -7.87 8.44
N GLN A 197 -27.83 -8.53 7.82
CA GLN A 197 -29.24 -8.06 7.74
C GLN A 197 -29.89 -7.82 9.11
N HIS A 198 -29.35 -8.39 10.20
CA HIS A 198 -29.84 -8.13 11.56
C HIS A 198 -29.35 -6.82 12.18
N TYR A 199 -28.31 -6.18 11.61
CA TYR A 199 -27.84 -4.88 12.05
C TYR A 199 -28.53 -3.76 11.26
N LYS A 200 -29.62 -3.24 11.82
CA LYS A 200 -30.21 -1.98 11.36
C LYS A 200 -29.21 -0.84 11.58
N LYS A 201 -28.53 -0.37 10.51
CA LYS A 201 -28.06 1.02 10.51
C LYS A 201 -29.29 1.91 10.75
N PRO A 202 -29.20 2.95 11.60
CA PRO A 202 -30.34 3.84 11.85
C PRO A 202 -30.81 4.63 10.61
N HIS A 203 -30.14 4.52 9.45
CA HIS A 203 -30.46 5.27 8.24
C HIS A 203 -30.46 4.38 6.99
N ASN A 204 -31.61 3.78 6.68
CA ASN A 204 -31.98 3.24 5.36
C ASN A 204 -32.66 4.32 4.50
N SER A 205 -32.26 5.58 4.68
CA SER A 205 -32.70 6.69 3.83
C SER A 205 -31.72 6.82 2.67
N PRO A 206 -32.14 7.17 1.44
CA PRO A 206 -31.21 7.56 0.39
C PRO A 206 -30.34 8.70 0.93
N HIS A 207 -29.08 8.41 1.25
CA HIS A 207 -28.15 9.42 1.70
C HIS A 207 -27.92 10.38 0.52
N PRO A 208 -27.93 11.71 0.73
CA PRO A 208 -27.61 12.67 -0.33
C PRO A 208 -26.25 12.38 -1.00
N GLU A 209 -25.34 11.72 -0.29
CA GLU A 209 -24.01 11.29 -0.76
C GLU A 209 -24.05 10.17 -1.83
N THR A 210 -25.17 9.47 -1.98
CA THR A 210 -25.35 8.40 -2.97
C THR A 210 -26.15 8.82 -4.21
N SER A 211 -26.50 10.11 -4.33
CA SER A 211 -27.36 10.62 -5.41
C SER A 211 -26.79 10.43 -6.82
N TRP A 212 -25.47 10.27 -6.93
CA TRP A 212 -24.76 9.98 -8.18
C TRP A 212 -25.00 8.54 -8.69
N CYS A 213 -25.42 7.62 -7.83
CA CYS A 213 -25.45 6.18 -8.09
C CYS A 213 -26.74 5.73 -8.79
N HIS A 214 -26.80 5.97 -10.10
CA HIS A 214 -27.84 5.45 -11.01
C HIS A 214 -27.66 3.97 -11.37
N GLU A 215 -28.63 3.37 -12.05
CA GLU A 215 -28.68 1.95 -12.42
C GLU A 215 -27.39 1.44 -13.10
N GLN A 216 -26.83 2.21 -14.04
CA GLN A 216 -25.57 1.86 -14.71
C GLN A 216 -24.39 1.80 -13.74
N HIS A 217 -24.31 2.74 -12.79
CA HIS A 217 -23.27 2.75 -11.76
C HIS A 217 -23.44 1.58 -10.79
N GLN A 218 -24.67 1.22 -10.44
CA GLN A 218 -24.94 0.05 -9.60
C GLN A 218 -24.53 -1.25 -10.29
N ALA A 219 -24.77 -1.38 -11.60
CA ALA A 219 -24.30 -2.53 -12.36
C ALA A 219 -22.76 -2.63 -12.35
N LEU A 220 -22.07 -1.51 -12.58
CA LEU A 220 -20.61 -1.45 -12.52
C LEU A 220 -20.06 -1.79 -11.13
N LEU A 221 -20.66 -1.27 -10.06
CA LEU A 221 -20.28 -1.59 -8.68
C LEU A 221 -20.44 -3.08 -8.39
N LYS A 222 -21.56 -3.69 -8.80
CA LYS A 222 -21.79 -5.14 -8.62
C LYS A 222 -20.74 -5.98 -9.34
N CYS A 223 -20.29 -5.55 -10.52
CA CYS A 223 -19.27 -6.27 -11.29
C CYS A 223 -17.85 -6.14 -10.73
N HIS A 224 -17.49 -5.00 -10.13
CA HIS A 224 -16.10 -4.72 -9.74
C HIS A 224 -15.82 -4.75 -8.23
N LEU A 225 -16.86 -4.73 -7.38
CA LEU A 225 -16.68 -4.90 -5.94
C LEU A 225 -16.27 -6.34 -5.60
N ASN A 226 -14.97 -6.55 -5.41
CA ASN A 226 -14.44 -7.80 -4.86
C ASN A 226 -14.52 -7.84 -3.32
N VAL A 227 -14.35 -9.04 -2.77
CA VAL A 227 -14.38 -9.32 -1.32
C VAL A 227 -13.44 -8.42 -0.50
N SER A 228 -12.25 -8.06 -1.02
CA SER A 228 -11.33 -7.17 -0.32
C SER A 228 -11.83 -5.73 -0.25
N MET A 229 -12.37 -5.20 -1.35
CA MET A 229 -12.98 -3.87 -1.36
C MET A 229 -14.16 -3.79 -0.40
N LYS A 230 -15.03 -4.82 -0.40
CA LYS A 230 -16.16 -4.93 0.54
C LYS A 230 -15.69 -4.91 1.99
N TYR A 231 -14.63 -5.66 2.30
CA TYR A 231 -14.01 -5.67 3.62
C TYR A 231 -13.48 -4.29 4.04
N TYR A 232 -12.76 -3.59 3.16
CA TYR A 232 -12.24 -2.25 3.49
C TYR A 232 -13.35 -1.21 3.64
N LEU A 233 -14.38 -1.24 2.80
CA LEU A 233 -15.57 -0.37 2.93
C LEU A 233 -16.27 -0.62 4.26
N PHE A 234 -16.45 -1.89 4.63
CA PHE A 234 -17.01 -2.28 5.90
C PHE A 234 -16.20 -1.74 7.09
N LEU A 235 -14.88 -1.95 7.10
CA LEU A 235 -14.00 -1.40 8.14
C LEU A 235 -14.08 0.13 8.21
N ALA A 236 -14.04 0.80 7.05
CA ALA A 236 -14.07 2.25 6.98
C ALA A 236 -15.42 2.83 7.43
N SER A 237 -16.55 2.16 7.15
CA SER A 237 -17.89 2.67 7.48
C SER A 237 -18.11 2.81 8.99
N ARG A 238 -17.35 2.05 9.76
CA ARG A 238 -17.38 2.11 11.22
C ARG A 238 -16.56 3.29 11.77
N ILE A 239 -15.72 3.96 10.98
CA ILE A 239 -14.93 5.13 11.42
C ILE A 239 -15.84 6.29 11.82
N ASN A 240 -16.90 6.55 11.06
CA ASN A 240 -17.71 7.76 11.21
C ASN A 240 -18.41 7.82 12.58
N SER A 241 -18.80 6.67 13.13
CA SER A 241 -19.48 6.53 14.44
C SER A 241 -18.55 6.49 15.67
N LEU A 242 -17.23 6.57 15.49
CA LEU A 242 -16.24 6.30 16.55
C LEU A 242 -15.65 7.57 17.17
N THR A 243 -15.18 7.46 18.41
CA THR A 243 -14.43 8.54 19.09
C THR A 243 -13.11 8.86 18.35
N PRO A 244 -12.51 10.06 18.52
CA PRO A 244 -11.25 10.41 17.83
C PRO A 244 -10.12 9.40 18.05
N GLN A 245 -10.02 8.82 19.25
CA GLN A 245 -9.04 7.78 19.57
C GLN A 245 -9.32 6.48 18.80
N GLN A 246 -10.59 6.06 18.72
CA GLN A 246 -11.00 4.90 17.93
C GLN A 246 -10.86 5.12 16.41
N LYS A 247 -11.10 6.34 15.91
CA LYS A 247 -10.84 6.71 14.51
C LYS A 247 -9.36 6.54 14.16
N SER A 248 -8.46 6.89 15.07
CA SER A 248 -7.02 6.65 14.90
C SER A 248 -6.71 5.16 14.77
N THR A 249 -7.30 4.31 15.62
CA THR A 249 -7.13 2.85 15.57
C THR A 249 -7.61 2.25 14.25
N VAL A 250 -8.79 2.64 13.76
CA VAL A 250 -9.31 2.10 12.48
C VAL A 250 -8.47 2.57 11.30
N LYS A 251 -8.05 3.84 11.28
CA LYS A 251 -7.10 4.33 10.26
C LYS A 251 -5.78 3.57 10.29
N GLN A 252 -5.28 3.23 11.48
CA GLN A 252 -4.10 2.39 11.65
C GLN A 252 -4.34 0.96 11.14
N GLY A 253 -5.51 0.36 11.40
CA GLY A 253 -5.89 -0.96 10.89
C GLY A 253 -6.04 -1.00 9.36
N LEU A 254 -6.69 0.00 8.77
CA LEU A 254 -6.78 0.16 7.32
C LEU A 254 -5.41 0.44 6.69
N SER A 255 -4.53 1.14 7.40
CA SER A 255 -3.14 1.32 6.99
C SER A 255 -2.24 0.13 7.34
N ALA A 256 -2.74 -0.84 8.12
CA ALA A 256 -1.95 -1.98 8.56
C ALA A 256 -1.76 -2.95 7.39
N PRO A 257 -0.60 -3.60 7.30
CA PRO A 257 -0.33 -4.55 6.23
C PRO A 257 -0.94 -5.93 6.49
N ILE A 258 -1.47 -6.19 7.69
CA ILE A 258 -2.15 -7.45 8.02
C ILE A 258 -3.66 -7.29 7.90
N ILE A 259 -4.33 -8.37 7.49
CA ILE A 259 -5.80 -8.46 7.53
C ILE A 259 -6.23 -8.90 8.92
N GLY A 260 -7.31 -8.29 9.42
CA GLY A 260 -7.80 -8.54 10.76
C GLY A 260 -6.84 -8.12 11.85
N GLN A 261 -6.93 -8.79 13.00
CA GLN A 261 -6.06 -8.55 14.17
C GLN A 261 -6.09 -7.09 14.68
N ASN A 262 -7.23 -6.43 14.52
CA ASN A 262 -7.40 -5.02 14.87
C ASN A 262 -7.14 -4.74 16.36
N TYR A 263 -7.49 -5.67 17.24
CA TYR A 263 -7.16 -5.59 18.66
C TYR A 263 -5.64 -5.55 18.87
N ALA A 264 -4.91 -6.47 18.22
CA ALA A 264 -3.45 -6.52 18.31
C ALA A 264 -2.80 -5.24 17.77
N ILE A 265 -3.30 -4.72 16.65
CA ILE A 265 -2.85 -3.44 16.07
C ILE A 265 -3.05 -2.29 17.05
N LYS A 266 -4.26 -2.19 17.63
CA LYS A 266 -4.61 -1.18 18.64
C LYS A 266 -3.67 -1.26 19.84
N GLN A 267 -3.52 -2.45 20.43
CA GLN A 267 -2.75 -2.64 21.66
C GLN A 267 -1.27 -2.35 21.46
N VAL A 268 -0.67 -2.83 20.35
CA VAL A 268 0.74 -2.53 20.06
C VAL A 268 0.96 -1.03 19.88
N ASN A 269 0.10 -0.34 19.13
CA ASN A 269 0.25 1.11 18.96
C ASN A 269 0.09 1.86 20.29
N ASN A 270 -0.82 1.43 21.16
CA ASN A 270 -0.94 1.98 22.51
C ASN A 270 0.34 1.76 23.33
N TYR A 271 0.89 0.54 23.34
CA TYR A 271 2.13 0.24 24.07
C TYR A 271 3.32 1.04 23.54
N LEU A 272 3.45 1.18 22.22
CA LEU A 272 4.49 2.00 21.59
C LEU A 272 4.34 3.48 21.97
N LEU A 273 3.12 4.02 21.93
CA LEU A 273 2.85 5.41 22.30
C LEU A 273 3.19 5.66 23.78
N ILE A 274 2.73 4.79 24.68
CA ILE A 274 3.02 4.87 26.12
C ILE A 274 4.53 4.83 26.35
N HIS A 275 5.25 3.93 25.69
CA HIS A 275 6.70 3.80 25.82
C HIS A 275 7.44 5.06 25.35
N GLN A 276 7.02 5.63 24.21
CA GLN A 276 7.57 6.88 23.67
C GLN A 276 7.31 8.09 24.59
N VAL A 277 6.09 8.23 25.12
CA VAL A 277 5.70 9.35 25.98
C VAL A 277 6.39 9.25 27.34
N CYS A 278 6.40 8.06 27.95
CA CYS A 278 6.99 7.87 29.27
C CYS A 278 8.53 7.88 29.27
N ARG A 279 9.18 7.84 28.10
CA ARG A 279 10.66 7.80 27.95
C ARG A 279 11.31 6.83 28.94
N ARG A 280 10.81 5.60 29.02
CA ARG A 280 11.32 4.60 29.97
C ARG A 280 12.74 4.19 29.59
N ASP A 281 13.63 4.10 30.58
CA ASP A 281 15.00 3.60 30.41
C ASP A 281 15.06 2.07 30.14
N ALA A 282 13.91 1.37 30.24
CA ALA A 282 13.80 -0.07 30.01
C ALA A 282 13.28 -0.41 28.60
N PRO A 283 13.78 -1.48 27.96
CA PRO A 283 13.31 -1.93 26.65
C PRO A 283 11.85 -2.38 26.71
N LEU A 284 11.07 -2.09 25.67
CA LEU A 284 9.69 -2.56 25.57
C LEU A 284 9.68 -4.03 25.15
N VAL A 285 9.13 -4.91 25.99
CA VAL A 285 8.92 -6.33 25.67
C VAL A 285 7.42 -6.57 25.48
N ILE A 286 7.04 -7.02 24.29
CA ILE A 286 5.66 -7.35 23.93
C ILE A 286 5.57 -8.84 23.62
N THR A 287 4.58 -9.52 24.21
CA THR A 287 4.32 -10.94 23.97
C THR A 287 3.13 -11.10 23.04
N PHE A 288 3.38 -11.54 21.82
CA PHE A 288 2.35 -11.92 20.85
C PHE A 288 1.94 -13.37 21.12
N ILE A 289 0.68 -13.63 21.45
CA ILE A 289 0.20 -14.98 21.76
C ILE A 289 -1.05 -15.31 20.95
N GLY A 290 -1.12 -16.50 20.38
CA GLY A 290 -2.29 -16.93 19.62
C GLY A 290 -2.04 -18.13 18.71
N PRO A 291 -3.02 -18.52 17.90
CA PRO A 291 -2.93 -19.67 17.02
C PRO A 291 -1.83 -19.53 15.94
N PRO A 292 -1.33 -20.64 15.38
CA PRO A 292 -0.32 -20.60 14.32
C PRO A 292 -0.90 -19.99 13.04
N GLY A 293 -0.08 -19.28 12.26
CA GLY A 293 -0.50 -18.73 10.96
C GLY A 293 -1.43 -17.52 11.00
N HIS A 294 -1.64 -16.90 12.16
CA HIS A 294 -2.53 -15.75 12.34
C HIS A 294 -1.82 -14.39 12.28
N GLY A 295 -0.68 -14.31 11.58
CA GLY A 295 -0.04 -13.03 11.27
C GLY A 295 0.90 -12.46 12.33
N LYS A 296 1.17 -13.14 13.45
CA LYS A 296 2.11 -12.68 14.52
C LYS A 296 3.43 -12.14 13.96
N ARG A 297 4.13 -12.96 13.18
CA ARG A 297 5.42 -12.60 12.56
C ARG A 297 5.28 -11.55 11.47
N THR A 298 4.21 -11.63 10.67
CA THR A 298 3.94 -10.65 9.60
C THR A 298 3.69 -9.26 10.20
N PHE A 299 2.95 -9.18 11.31
CA PHE A 299 2.71 -7.94 12.02
C PHE A 299 4.01 -7.38 12.61
N ALA A 300 4.78 -8.19 13.33
CA ALA A 300 6.07 -7.76 13.86
C ALA A 300 6.99 -7.19 12.78
N ARG A 301 7.05 -7.84 11.61
CA ARG A 301 7.84 -7.36 10.46
C ARG A 301 7.39 -6.01 9.93
N SER A 302 6.11 -5.66 10.10
CA SER A 302 5.59 -4.39 9.62
C SER A 302 5.86 -3.18 10.50
N LEU A 303 6.26 -3.39 11.76
CA LEU A 303 6.42 -2.30 12.72
C LEU A 303 7.71 -1.49 12.53
N GLY A 304 8.71 -2.05 11.84
CA GLY A 304 9.99 -1.38 11.63
C GLY A 304 11.09 -2.31 11.10
N ASN A 305 12.33 -2.00 11.44
CA ASN A 305 13.50 -2.79 11.06
C ASN A 305 13.48 -4.14 11.77
N PHE A 306 13.06 -5.18 11.05
CA PHE A 306 12.83 -6.50 11.60
C PHE A 306 14.10 -7.34 11.64
N GLN A 307 14.44 -7.86 12.82
CA GLN A 307 15.51 -8.84 13.03
C GLN A 307 14.98 -10.03 13.84
N GLU A 308 15.03 -11.23 13.26
CA GLU A 308 14.74 -12.47 13.98
C GLU A 308 15.99 -12.97 14.70
N VAL A 309 15.86 -13.30 15.98
CA VAL A 309 16.94 -13.85 16.79
C VAL A 309 16.63 -15.30 17.12
N SER A 310 17.64 -16.17 16.98
CA SER A 310 17.55 -17.57 17.36
C SER A 310 18.80 -18.00 18.14
N PRO A 311 18.68 -19.00 19.04
CA PRO A 311 19.82 -19.54 19.78
C PRO A 311 20.86 -20.23 18.87
N TYR A 312 20.46 -20.64 17.67
CA TYR A 312 21.30 -21.41 16.73
C TYR A 312 21.98 -20.55 15.65
N SER A 313 21.65 -19.26 15.56
CA SER A 313 22.34 -18.33 14.65
C SER A 313 23.73 -18.01 15.22
N GLY A 314 24.74 -18.72 14.70
CA GLY A 314 26.09 -18.79 15.24
C GLY A 314 26.72 -17.46 15.68
N GLY A 315 27.19 -17.48 16.93
CA GLY A 315 28.00 -16.43 17.55
C GLY A 315 27.72 -16.38 19.06
N ASN A 316 28.61 -16.98 19.85
CA ASN A 316 28.59 -16.93 21.31
C ASN A 316 28.62 -15.48 21.79
N ASN A 317 27.43 -14.91 21.98
CA ASN A 317 27.03 -13.85 22.90
C ASN A 317 25.76 -13.20 22.33
N ILE A 318 24.65 -13.27 23.05
CA ILE A 318 23.45 -12.45 22.82
C ILE A 318 23.85 -10.97 22.59
N LEU A 319 24.85 -10.49 23.36
CA LEU A 319 25.49 -9.19 23.22
C LEU A 319 26.16 -8.95 21.85
N THR A 320 26.73 -9.96 21.19
CA THR A 320 27.36 -9.78 19.86
C THR A 320 26.33 -9.70 18.74
N THR A 321 25.20 -10.39 18.85
CA THR A 321 24.06 -10.23 17.92
C THR A 321 23.39 -8.87 18.12
N LEU A 322 23.22 -8.44 19.38
CA LEU A 322 22.75 -7.10 19.72
C LEU A 322 23.76 -6.00 19.32
N ASN A 323 25.07 -6.25 19.41
CA ASN A 323 26.12 -5.31 19.00
C ASN A 323 26.45 -5.34 17.50
N ARG A 324 26.14 -6.40 16.74
CA ARG A 324 26.28 -6.37 15.27
C ARG A 324 25.36 -5.33 14.64
N SER A 325 24.25 -4.99 15.29
CA SER A 325 23.41 -3.84 14.94
C SER A 325 24.13 -2.48 15.05
N SER A 326 25.24 -2.38 15.81
CA SER A 326 25.99 -1.13 15.97
C SER A 326 27.04 -0.92 14.87
N LYS A 327 27.68 -1.98 14.36
CA LYS A 327 28.77 -1.84 13.37
C LYS A 327 28.30 -1.52 11.95
N ILE A 328 27.06 -1.83 11.58
CA ILE A 328 26.55 -1.52 10.23
C ILE A 328 26.25 -0.01 10.06
N LYS A 329 26.21 0.77 11.15
CA LYS A 329 25.90 2.21 11.11
C LYS A 329 27.11 3.14 11.33
N GLU A 330 28.31 2.62 11.57
CA GLU A 330 29.52 3.46 11.73
C GLU A 330 30.24 3.78 10.40
N ASP A 331 29.97 3.03 9.33
CA ASP A 331 30.60 3.25 8.01
C ASP A 331 29.72 4.02 6.99
N ALA A 332 28.60 4.61 7.42
CA ALA A 332 27.76 5.45 6.56
C ALA A 332 27.57 6.84 7.19
N GLU A 333 28.32 7.81 6.69
CA GLU A 333 28.14 9.22 7.01
C GLU A 333 26.70 9.69 6.68
N ALA A 334 25.91 9.74 7.75
CA ALA A 334 24.75 10.58 8.00
C ALA A 334 24.08 11.29 6.80
N SER A 335 23.08 10.65 6.21
CA SER A 335 21.88 11.39 5.77
C SER A 335 20.99 11.62 7.01
N LYS A 336 20.72 12.88 7.35
CA LYS A 336 19.98 13.29 8.56
C LYS A 336 18.47 12.93 8.55
N ALA A 337 18.00 12.08 7.64
CA ALA A 337 16.59 11.76 7.46
C ALA A 337 16.14 10.36 7.95
N GLU A 338 17.07 9.47 8.32
CA GLU A 338 16.76 8.05 8.65
C GLU A 338 16.68 7.71 10.15
N LYS A 339 16.65 8.71 11.04
CA LYS A 339 16.82 8.53 12.50
C LYS A 339 15.57 8.05 13.29
N THR A 340 14.49 7.61 12.66
CA THR A 340 13.20 7.37 13.37
C THR A 340 12.58 5.98 13.21
N ALA A 341 13.20 5.04 12.48
CA ALA A 341 12.65 3.69 12.36
C ALA A 341 12.84 2.88 13.67
N LEU A 342 11.79 2.17 14.10
CA LEU A 342 11.83 1.25 15.24
C LEU A 342 12.65 0.01 14.88
N ASP A 343 13.55 -0.41 15.76
CA ASP A 343 14.28 -1.67 15.64
C ASP A 343 13.50 -2.78 16.36
N ILE A 344 13.01 -3.76 15.60
CA ILE A 344 12.15 -4.85 16.08
C ILE A 344 12.98 -6.12 16.22
N ILE A 345 13.18 -6.56 17.46
CA ILE A 345 13.87 -7.81 17.78
C ILE A 345 12.81 -8.89 18.03
N PHE A 346 12.64 -9.77 17.04
CA PHE A 346 11.64 -10.83 17.06
C PHE A 346 12.23 -12.14 17.57
N ILE A 347 11.53 -12.77 18.51
CA ILE A 347 11.92 -14.03 19.14
C ILE A 347 10.78 -15.02 18.89
N ASP A 348 11.09 -16.12 18.23
CA ASP A 348 10.17 -17.23 18.01
C ASP A 348 10.19 -18.14 19.24
N GLY A 349 9.22 -17.98 20.14
CA GLY A 349 9.15 -18.66 21.43
C GLY A 349 9.05 -20.19 21.32
N ASP A 350 8.61 -20.70 20.17
CA ASP A 350 8.52 -22.14 19.90
C ASP A 350 9.90 -22.76 19.58
N LYS A 351 10.91 -21.93 19.27
CA LYS A 351 12.27 -22.36 18.88
C LYS A 351 13.32 -22.12 19.96
N VAL A 352 12.90 -21.66 21.13
CA VAL A 352 13.77 -21.13 22.18
C VAL A 352 13.54 -21.89 23.47
N ASP A 353 14.62 -22.32 24.14
CA ASP A 353 14.53 -22.93 25.45
C ASP A 353 14.37 -21.87 26.58
N SER A 354 13.75 -22.29 27.69
CA SER A 354 13.45 -21.40 28.82
C SER A 354 14.71 -20.83 29.50
N ALA A 355 15.85 -21.51 29.43
CA ALA A 355 17.10 -21.03 30.04
C ALA A 355 17.68 -19.86 29.22
N TRP A 356 17.69 -19.99 27.89
CA TRP A 356 18.08 -18.94 26.97
C TRP A 356 17.16 -17.72 27.08
N LEU A 357 15.84 -17.94 27.12
CA LEU A 357 14.89 -16.84 27.26
C LEU A 357 15.07 -16.10 28.59
N LYS A 358 15.29 -16.84 29.69
CA LYS A 358 15.58 -16.25 30.99
C LYS A 358 16.88 -15.44 30.98
N ALA A 359 17.93 -15.96 30.33
CA ALA A 359 19.19 -15.24 30.16
C ALA A 359 19.00 -13.95 29.34
N LEU A 360 18.27 -14.02 28.24
CA LEU A 360 17.95 -12.85 27.41
C LEU A 360 17.19 -11.80 28.20
N LEU A 361 16.09 -12.16 28.87
CA LEU A 361 15.31 -11.20 29.67
C LEU A 361 16.14 -10.58 30.80
N ASN A 362 17.01 -11.35 31.45
CA ASN A 362 17.96 -10.81 32.42
C ASN A 362 18.93 -9.81 31.79
N THR A 363 19.42 -10.05 30.56
CA THR A 363 20.28 -9.08 29.87
C THR A 363 19.54 -7.80 29.49
N VAL A 364 18.27 -7.92 29.06
CA VAL A 364 17.39 -6.80 28.74
C VAL A 364 17.13 -5.94 29.98
N ASP A 365 16.89 -6.58 31.13
CA ASP A 365 16.71 -5.90 32.42
C ASP A 365 18.02 -5.22 32.90
N ASN A 366 19.17 -5.88 32.76
CA ASN A 366 20.46 -5.41 33.27
C ASN A 366 21.15 -4.35 32.39
N ASP A 367 20.82 -4.26 31.10
CA ASP A 367 21.37 -3.23 30.20
C ASP A 367 20.95 -1.81 30.63
N THR A 368 19.97 -1.67 31.52
CA THR A 368 19.53 -0.39 32.13
C THR A 368 20.66 0.40 32.83
N ASN A 369 21.79 -0.23 33.20
CA ASN A 369 22.85 0.37 34.01
C ASN A 369 24.00 1.08 33.25
N ARG A 370 23.90 1.29 31.93
CA ARG A 370 24.95 2.00 31.15
C ARG A 370 24.51 3.42 30.74
N HIS A 371 25.20 4.43 31.28
CA HIS A 371 24.84 5.85 31.30
C HIS A 371 25.16 6.69 30.03
N SER A 372 25.35 6.10 28.85
CA SER A 372 25.59 6.91 27.63
C SER A 372 24.28 7.37 26.99
N GLU A 373 24.19 8.66 26.65
CA GLU A 373 23.01 9.28 26.02
C GLU A 373 22.69 8.70 24.63
N ALA A 374 23.72 8.29 23.87
CA ALA A 374 23.55 7.57 22.61
C ALA A 374 22.89 6.19 22.80
N ASN A 375 23.18 5.51 23.92
CA ASN A 375 22.55 4.23 24.26
C ASN A 375 21.10 4.42 24.74
N ARG A 376 20.76 5.55 25.37
CA ARG A 376 19.37 5.85 25.77
C ARG A 376 18.45 6.03 24.57
N VAL A 377 18.89 6.77 23.55
CA VAL A 377 18.12 6.96 22.31
C VAL A 377 17.92 5.63 21.57
N LYS A 378 18.97 4.79 21.50
CA LYS A 378 18.87 3.46 20.88
C LYS A 378 17.87 2.54 21.61
N ARG A 379 17.82 2.61 22.95
CA ARG A 379 16.87 1.83 23.78
C ARG A 379 15.43 2.26 23.59
N ALA A 380 15.18 3.57 23.50
CA ALA A 380 13.83 4.09 23.26
C ALA A 380 13.24 3.61 21.91
N ASN A 381 14.09 3.30 20.94
CA ASN A 381 13.67 2.83 19.61
C ASN A 381 13.75 1.30 19.42
N THR A 382 14.11 0.52 20.45
CA THR A 382 14.21 -0.94 20.35
C THR A 382 13.02 -1.62 21.03
N VAL A 383 12.34 -2.49 20.29
CA VAL A 383 11.18 -3.26 20.77
C VAL A 383 11.44 -4.75 20.64
N TYR A 384 11.32 -5.48 21.74
CA TYR A 384 11.42 -6.93 21.77
C TYR A 384 10.02 -7.53 21.62
N ILE A 385 9.86 -8.43 20.65
CA ILE A 385 8.60 -9.14 20.41
C ILE A 385 8.83 -10.62 20.60
N LEU A 386 8.21 -11.21 21.62
CA LEU A 386 8.18 -12.65 21.84
C LEU A 386 6.90 -13.22 21.23
N SER A 387 7.02 -14.10 20.25
CA SER A 387 5.88 -14.80 19.66
C SER A 387 5.69 -16.16 20.30
N VAL A 388 4.50 -16.43 20.82
CA VAL A 388 4.10 -17.71 21.43
C VAL A 388 2.94 -18.30 20.64
N THR A 389 3.05 -19.57 20.26
CA THR A 389 1.99 -20.28 19.55
C THR A 389 1.19 -21.13 20.52
N LEU A 390 -0.13 -20.95 20.52
CA LEU A 390 -1.05 -21.80 21.28
C LEU A 390 -1.30 -23.12 20.56
N ASN A 391 -1.41 -24.20 21.33
CA ASN A 391 -1.87 -25.48 20.82
C ASN A 391 -3.40 -25.48 20.62
N GLU A 392 -3.91 -26.53 19.97
CA GLU A 392 -5.33 -26.64 19.60
C GLU A 392 -6.27 -26.66 20.81
N GLU A 393 -5.86 -27.36 21.88
CA GLU A 393 -6.62 -27.42 23.13
C GLU A 393 -6.75 -26.04 23.78
N ALA A 394 -5.65 -25.28 23.89
CA ALA A 394 -5.67 -23.93 24.42
C ALA A 394 -6.47 -22.97 23.54
N VAL A 395 -6.36 -23.06 22.21
CA VAL A 395 -7.16 -22.21 21.30
C VAL A 395 -8.65 -22.47 21.49
N THR A 396 -9.07 -23.73 21.55
CA THR A 396 -10.48 -24.13 21.72
C THR A 396 -10.98 -23.74 23.11
N ARG A 397 -10.18 -24.01 24.15
CA ARG A 397 -10.50 -23.70 25.54
C ARG A 397 -10.62 -22.21 25.79
N ILE A 398 -9.69 -21.41 25.26
CA ILE A 398 -9.64 -19.95 25.50
C ILE A 398 -10.60 -19.24 24.55
N TYR A 399 -10.41 -19.35 23.23
CA TYR A 399 -11.24 -18.58 22.29
C TYR A 399 -12.63 -19.19 22.10
N GLY A 400 -12.73 -20.51 22.02
CA GLY A 400 -14.02 -21.21 21.81
C GLY A 400 -15.00 -21.00 22.97
N SER A 401 -14.54 -21.07 24.23
CA SER A 401 -15.40 -20.80 25.41
C SER A 401 -15.92 -19.35 25.44
N HIS A 402 -15.16 -18.42 24.86
CA HIS A 402 -15.52 -17.02 24.75
C HIS A 402 -16.32 -16.71 23.46
N GLY A 403 -16.65 -17.71 22.65
CA GLY A 403 -17.36 -17.51 21.39
C GLY A 403 -16.55 -16.72 20.36
N ILE A 404 -15.22 -16.73 20.46
CA ILE A 404 -14.31 -16.09 19.51
C ILE A 404 -13.80 -17.18 18.55
N PRO A 405 -13.89 -17.01 17.21
CA PRO A 405 -14.32 -15.82 16.48
C PRO A 405 -15.80 -15.87 16.01
N ASN A 406 -16.67 -16.62 16.69
CA ASN A 406 -17.92 -17.17 16.15
C ASN A 406 -18.82 -16.11 15.45
N GLU A 407 -19.34 -16.51 14.27
CA GLU A 407 -20.06 -15.73 13.24
C GLU A 407 -19.80 -14.21 13.20
N TYR A 408 -18.87 -13.82 12.32
CA TYR A 408 -18.72 -12.46 11.79
C TYR A 408 -18.72 -11.37 12.87
N ILE A 409 -17.81 -11.51 13.83
CA ILE A 409 -17.59 -10.48 14.85
C ILE A 409 -17.19 -9.17 14.18
N ASN A 410 -17.85 -8.08 14.57
CA ASN A 410 -17.46 -6.74 14.18
C ASN A 410 -15.98 -6.53 14.55
N PRO A 411 -15.07 -6.27 13.60
CA PRO A 411 -13.64 -6.14 13.84
C PRO A 411 -13.25 -4.96 14.74
N MET A 412 -14.23 -4.13 15.11
CA MET A 412 -14.14 -2.97 16.00
C MET A 412 -15.21 -3.04 17.11
N ASP A 413 -15.68 -4.25 17.44
CA ASP A 413 -16.63 -4.45 18.53
C ASP A 413 -15.97 -4.09 19.87
N ALA A 414 -16.48 -3.03 20.50
CA ALA A 414 -16.04 -2.62 21.82
C ALA A 414 -16.24 -3.75 22.85
N GLN A 415 -17.33 -4.53 22.72
CA GLN A 415 -17.59 -5.66 23.60
C GLN A 415 -16.56 -6.77 23.41
N LEU A 416 -16.13 -7.04 22.16
CA LEU A 416 -15.05 -7.98 21.90
C LEU A 416 -13.73 -7.50 22.52
N PHE A 417 -13.42 -6.20 22.40
CA PHE A 417 -12.18 -5.66 22.94
C PHE A 417 -12.17 -5.72 24.47
N ASP A 418 -13.28 -5.36 25.11
CA ASP A 418 -13.45 -5.47 26.56
C ASP A 418 -13.35 -6.93 27.02
N LYS A 419 -13.91 -7.87 26.25
CA LYS A 419 -13.80 -9.30 26.51
C LYS A 419 -12.36 -9.81 26.37
N LEU A 420 -11.65 -9.35 25.33
CA LEU A 420 -10.24 -9.71 25.11
C LEU A 420 -9.36 -9.21 26.26
N GLU A 421 -9.58 -7.97 26.71
CA GLU A 421 -8.80 -7.32 27.76
C GLU A 421 -9.10 -7.90 29.16
N ASN A 422 -10.38 -8.12 29.48
CA ASN A 422 -10.78 -8.48 30.85
C ASN A 422 -10.92 -9.99 31.10
N GLU A 423 -11.17 -10.80 30.07
CA GLU A 423 -11.40 -12.24 30.23
C GLU A 423 -10.28 -13.07 29.58
N VAL A 424 -9.91 -12.77 28.33
CA VAL A 424 -8.97 -13.59 27.54
C VAL A 424 -7.50 -13.34 27.92
N GLU A 425 -7.08 -12.09 28.08
CA GLU A 425 -5.69 -11.76 28.48
C GLU A 425 -5.26 -12.40 29.81
N PRO A 426 -6.09 -12.42 30.89
CA PRO A 426 -5.78 -13.15 32.11
C PRO A 426 -5.59 -14.66 31.88
N GLU A 427 -6.43 -15.29 31.05
CA GLU A 427 -6.28 -16.70 30.72
C GLU A 427 -4.99 -16.99 29.93
N LEU A 428 -4.66 -16.13 28.98
CA LEU A 428 -3.42 -16.22 28.22
C LEU A 428 -2.19 -16.04 29.12
N LYS A 429 -2.29 -15.18 30.13
CA LYS A 429 -1.23 -15.04 31.14
C LYS A 429 -1.05 -16.33 31.94
N ASN A 430 -2.14 -17.00 32.32
CA ASN A 430 -2.07 -18.30 33.00
C ASN A 430 -1.43 -19.37 32.10
N GLU A 431 -1.78 -19.37 30.80
CA GLU A 431 -1.15 -20.25 29.81
C GLU A 431 0.35 -20.01 29.70
N LEU A 432 0.80 -18.74 29.65
CA LEU A 432 2.22 -18.39 29.64
C LEU A 432 2.96 -18.85 30.91
N VAL A 433 2.29 -18.81 32.07
CA VAL A 433 2.84 -19.33 33.33
C VAL A 433 3.02 -20.84 33.25
N GLN A 434 2.11 -21.57 32.60
CA GLN A 434 2.23 -23.01 32.39
C GLN A 434 3.38 -23.36 31.43
N ILE A 435 3.54 -22.59 30.35
CA ILE A 435 4.58 -22.83 29.33
C ILE A 435 5.99 -22.48 29.84
N TYR A 436 6.16 -21.29 30.44
CA TYR A 436 7.48 -20.74 30.76
C TYR A 436 7.77 -20.64 32.27
N GLY A 437 6.79 -20.92 33.12
CA GLY A 437 6.89 -20.73 34.57
C GLY A 437 6.71 -19.27 35.01
N ALA A 438 6.32 -19.09 36.28
CA ALA A 438 6.00 -17.78 36.85
C ALA A 438 7.15 -16.75 36.75
N SER A 439 8.40 -17.21 36.83
CA SER A 439 9.56 -16.31 36.80
C SER A 439 9.77 -15.61 35.45
N ILE A 440 9.44 -16.27 34.34
CA ILE A 440 9.55 -15.70 32.99
C ILE A 440 8.25 -14.97 32.65
N ALA A 441 7.10 -15.60 32.89
CA ALA A 441 5.80 -15.01 32.61
C ALA A 441 5.55 -13.70 33.37
N GLY A 442 6.08 -13.57 34.60
CA GLY A 442 6.01 -12.32 35.37
C GLY A 442 6.68 -11.10 34.73
N ARG A 443 7.60 -11.32 33.77
CA ARG A 443 8.25 -10.25 32.98
C ARG A 443 7.51 -9.89 31.70
N MET A 444 6.53 -10.69 31.30
CA MET A 444 5.71 -10.46 30.11
C MET A 444 4.54 -9.53 30.45
N GLN A 445 4.81 -8.23 30.59
CA GLN A 445 3.80 -7.26 31.04
C GLN A 445 2.81 -6.86 29.93
N HIS A 446 3.25 -6.86 28.68
CA HIS A 446 2.43 -6.46 27.53
C HIS A 446 2.04 -7.68 26.72
N ILE A 447 0.89 -8.27 27.04
CA ILE A 447 0.33 -9.41 26.31
C ILE A 447 -0.54 -8.88 25.17
N VAL A 448 -0.37 -9.44 23.98
CA VAL A 448 -1.15 -9.09 22.79
C VAL A 448 -1.74 -10.38 22.20
N PRO A 449 -3.04 -10.64 22.46
CA PRO A 449 -3.79 -11.72 21.85
C PRO A 449 -3.90 -11.55 20.34
N PHE A 450 -3.58 -12.62 19.61
CA PHE A 450 -3.91 -12.81 18.21
C PHE A 450 -5.10 -13.76 18.14
N VAL A 451 -6.16 -13.32 17.49
CA VAL A 451 -7.44 -14.03 17.43
C VAL A 451 -7.55 -14.86 16.16
N PRO A 452 -8.32 -15.96 16.17
CA PRO A 452 -8.64 -16.68 14.94
C PRO A 452 -9.28 -15.77 13.88
N PHE A 453 -8.99 -15.98 12.60
CA PHE A 453 -9.60 -15.20 11.51
C PHE A 453 -11.10 -15.52 11.38
N THR A 454 -11.89 -14.50 11.05
CA THR A 454 -13.28 -14.70 10.64
C THR A 454 -13.36 -15.33 9.24
N GLY A 455 -14.54 -15.84 8.87
CA GLY A 455 -14.80 -16.30 7.50
C GLY A 455 -14.57 -15.20 6.47
N PHE A 456 -14.98 -13.96 6.78
CA PHE A 456 -14.75 -12.81 5.90
C PHE A 456 -13.26 -12.52 5.70
N GLU A 457 -12.49 -12.47 6.80
CA GLU A 457 -11.05 -12.23 6.76
C GLU A 457 -10.32 -13.34 6.00
N SER A 458 -10.77 -14.59 6.17
CA SER A 458 -10.22 -15.74 5.45
C SER A 458 -10.46 -15.63 3.94
N ALA A 459 -11.65 -15.18 3.52
CA ALA A 459 -11.95 -14.91 2.12
C ALA A 459 -11.11 -13.76 1.54
N VAL A 460 -10.91 -12.69 2.31
CA VAL A 460 -10.04 -11.56 1.95
C VAL A 460 -8.59 -12.03 1.80
N LEU A 461 -8.09 -12.88 2.69
CA LEU A 461 -6.76 -13.48 2.59
C LEU A 461 -6.63 -14.34 1.33
N ALA A 462 -7.64 -15.13 1.00
CA ALA A 462 -7.66 -15.93 -0.23
C ALA A 462 -7.56 -15.04 -1.48
N HIS A 463 -8.34 -13.95 -1.53
CA HIS A 463 -8.24 -12.95 -2.59
C HIS A 463 -6.84 -12.32 -2.66
N GLN A 464 -6.27 -11.90 -1.53
CA GLN A 464 -4.92 -11.30 -1.50
C GLN A 464 -3.84 -12.25 -2.04
N PHE A 465 -3.88 -13.54 -1.69
CA PHE A 465 -2.90 -14.50 -2.21
C PHE A 465 -2.98 -14.67 -3.73
N ILE A 466 -4.17 -14.61 -4.31
CA ILE A 466 -4.38 -14.65 -5.76
C ILE A 466 -3.79 -13.38 -6.42
N ILE A 467 -4.12 -12.20 -5.89
CA ILE A 467 -3.60 -10.91 -6.39
C ILE A 467 -2.07 -10.86 -6.31
N ASP A 468 -1.49 -11.29 -5.19
CA ASP A 468 -0.04 -11.36 -5.02
C ASP A 468 0.63 -12.32 -6.03
N ALA A 469 -0.04 -13.43 -6.37
CA ALA A 469 0.44 -14.34 -7.39
C ALA A 469 0.40 -13.71 -8.78
N LEU A 470 -0.70 -13.04 -9.13
CA LEU A 470 -0.85 -12.36 -10.42
C LEU A 470 0.16 -11.22 -10.59
N HIS A 471 0.39 -10.44 -9.54
CA HIS A 471 1.45 -9.42 -9.52
C HIS A 471 2.83 -10.01 -9.82
N ARG A 472 3.15 -11.19 -9.26
CA ARG A 472 4.41 -11.89 -9.55
C ARG A 472 4.48 -12.37 -11.00
N LEU A 473 3.37 -12.84 -11.57
CA LEU A 473 3.29 -13.26 -12.98
C LEU A 473 3.41 -12.09 -13.95
N GLU A 474 2.78 -10.96 -13.64
CA GLU A 474 2.96 -9.70 -14.38
C GLU A 474 4.44 -9.26 -14.34
N SER A 475 5.06 -9.31 -13.17
CA SER A 475 6.49 -8.97 -13.00
C SER A 475 7.41 -9.90 -13.79
N ASP A 476 7.15 -11.21 -13.76
CA ASP A 476 7.90 -12.21 -14.53
C ASP A 476 7.74 -11.98 -16.05
N TYR A 477 6.52 -11.69 -16.52
CA TYR A 477 6.27 -11.37 -17.93
C TYR A 477 7.03 -10.12 -18.35
N ALA A 478 6.91 -9.03 -17.59
CA ALA A 478 7.60 -7.78 -17.85
C ALA A 478 9.12 -7.97 -17.90
N PHE A 479 9.67 -8.81 -17.02
CA PHE A 479 11.08 -9.16 -17.00
C PHE A 479 11.51 -9.92 -18.27
N ARG A 480 10.76 -10.94 -18.70
CA ARG A 480 11.05 -11.74 -19.90
C ARG A 480 10.98 -10.92 -21.20
N HIS A 481 10.09 -9.94 -21.26
CA HIS A 481 9.80 -9.18 -22.49
C HIS A 481 10.37 -7.75 -22.52
N ARG A 482 11.31 -7.40 -21.61
CA ARG A 482 11.95 -6.05 -21.51
C ARG A 482 12.45 -5.48 -22.85
N PHE A 483 12.85 -6.32 -23.80
CA PHE A 483 13.46 -5.89 -25.05
C PHE A 483 12.48 -5.65 -26.21
N HIS A 484 11.20 -6.02 -26.07
CA HIS A 484 10.27 -5.98 -27.20
C HIS A 484 9.50 -4.66 -27.36
N GLY A 485 9.64 -3.69 -26.44
CA GLY A 485 8.89 -2.43 -26.49
C GLY A 485 7.37 -2.61 -26.46
N LYS A 486 6.89 -3.82 -26.15
CA LYS A 486 5.48 -4.17 -26.10
C LYS A 486 4.98 -3.94 -24.68
N ARG A 487 3.94 -3.13 -24.56
CA ARG A 487 3.27 -2.87 -23.28
C ARG A 487 2.50 -4.12 -22.91
N PHE A 488 2.80 -4.68 -21.74
CA PHE A 488 1.92 -5.64 -21.08
C PHE A 488 0.54 -5.02 -20.93
N ARG A 489 -0.51 -5.77 -21.24
CA ARG A 489 -1.89 -5.32 -21.04
C ARG A 489 -2.45 -5.97 -19.77
N GLU A 490 -3.26 -5.17 -19.09
CA GLU A 490 -3.86 -5.36 -17.77
C GLU A 490 -4.36 -6.78 -17.52
N ILE A 491 -4.04 -7.33 -16.35
CA ILE A 491 -4.65 -8.57 -15.86
C ILE A 491 -5.94 -8.20 -15.16
N VAL A 492 -7.05 -8.81 -15.57
CA VAL A 492 -8.36 -8.67 -14.93
C VAL A 492 -8.73 -9.98 -14.26
N VAL A 493 -9.23 -9.90 -13.03
CA VAL A 493 -9.72 -11.07 -12.28
C VAL A 493 -11.24 -11.00 -12.17
N GLN A 494 -11.92 -12.03 -12.65
CA GLN A 494 -13.36 -12.20 -12.48
C GLN A 494 -13.63 -13.45 -11.66
N ALA A 495 -14.20 -13.27 -10.46
CA ALA A 495 -14.62 -14.35 -9.57
C ALA A 495 -15.70 -13.84 -8.62
N ASP A 496 -16.69 -14.69 -8.33
CA ASP A 496 -17.72 -14.39 -7.34
C ASP A 496 -17.17 -14.47 -5.91
N ASP A 497 -17.82 -13.77 -4.96
CA ASP A 497 -17.43 -13.79 -3.55
C ASP A 497 -17.38 -15.22 -2.97
N GLU A 498 -18.30 -16.11 -3.37
CA GLU A 498 -18.37 -17.46 -2.79
C GLU A 498 -17.16 -18.32 -3.18
N VAL A 499 -16.44 -17.97 -4.26
CA VAL A 499 -15.17 -18.60 -4.60
C VAL A 499 -14.13 -18.32 -3.51
N TYR A 500 -14.04 -17.06 -3.07
CA TYR A 500 -13.10 -16.67 -2.03
C TYR A 500 -13.52 -17.20 -0.66
N GLU A 501 -14.82 -17.22 -0.36
CA GLU A 501 -15.35 -17.84 0.86
C GLU A 501 -14.98 -19.32 0.93
N TYR A 502 -15.16 -20.08 -0.16
CA TYR A 502 -14.75 -21.48 -0.23
C TYR A 502 -13.23 -21.70 -0.19
N LEU A 503 -12.45 -20.77 -0.75
CA LEU A 503 -10.98 -20.83 -0.66
C LEU A 503 -10.47 -20.45 0.74
N GLY A 504 -11.21 -19.62 1.47
CA GLY A 504 -10.92 -19.25 2.85
C GLY A 504 -11.45 -20.26 3.87
N ALA A 505 -12.54 -20.95 3.54
CA ALA A 505 -13.10 -22.02 4.33
C ALA A 505 -12.33 -23.31 4.07
N PHE A 506 -11.40 -23.60 4.97
CA PHE A 506 -10.74 -24.88 5.04
C PHE A 506 -11.11 -25.55 6.35
N ASP A 507 -11.35 -26.86 6.31
CA ASP A 507 -11.68 -27.67 7.48
C ASP A 507 -10.63 -27.51 8.61
N ASP A 508 -9.39 -27.12 8.25
CA ASP A 508 -8.35 -26.67 9.17
C ASP A 508 -8.16 -25.15 9.23
N CYS A 509 -9.15 -24.43 9.73
CA CYS A 509 -8.99 -23.07 10.24
C CYS A 509 -7.84 -22.96 11.30
N ARG A 510 -7.42 -24.11 11.84
CA ARG A 510 -6.34 -24.36 12.80
C ARG A 510 -4.98 -23.74 12.44
N PHE A 511 -4.64 -23.66 11.15
CA PHE A 511 -3.33 -23.16 10.68
C PHE A 511 -3.38 -21.74 10.09
N GLY A 512 -4.54 -21.06 10.17
CA GLY A 512 -4.72 -19.69 9.72
C GLY A 512 -4.32 -19.45 8.26
N ALA A 513 -3.67 -18.31 7.99
CA ALA A 513 -3.33 -17.86 6.64
C ALA A 513 -2.43 -18.84 5.86
N ARG A 514 -1.64 -19.67 6.55
CA ARG A 514 -0.75 -20.64 5.90
C ARG A 514 -1.54 -21.75 5.20
N SER A 515 -2.61 -22.23 5.82
CA SER A 515 -3.49 -23.24 5.22
C SER A 515 -4.27 -22.67 4.03
N ILE A 516 -4.83 -21.46 4.20
CA ILE A 516 -5.50 -20.74 3.11
C ILE A 516 -4.56 -20.58 1.90
N GLN A 517 -3.31 -20.17 2.15
CA GLN A 517 -2.31 -20.05 1.08
C GLN A 517 -2.05 -21.37 0.36
N GLN A 518 -1.97 -22.50 1.10
CA GLN A 518 -1.79 -23.82 0.51
C GLN A 518 -2.98 -24.22 -0.37
N GLN A 519 -4.21 -24.00 0.10
CA GLN A 519 -5.43 -24.27 -0.66
C GLN A 519 -5.52 -23.43 -1.92
N VAL A 520 -5.31 -22.12 -1.82
CA VAL A 520 -5.26 -21.20 -2.97
C VAL A 520 -4.16 -21.62 -3.94
N THR A 521 -3.00 -22.04 -3.43
CA THR A 521 -1.89 -22.48 -4.28
C THR A 521 -2.25 -23.75 -5.05
N ALA A 522 -2.85 -24.73 -4.39
CA ALA A 522 -3.21 -26.00 -5.01
C ALA A 522 -4.37 -25.85 -6.01
N LYS A 523 -5.41 -25.11 -5.65
CA LYS A 523 -6.66 -25.02 -6.44
C LYS A 523 -6.66 -23.93 -7.51
N VAL A 524 -5.89 -22.85 -7.31
CA VAL A 524 -5.91 -21.67 -8.21
C VAL A 524 -4.55 -21.37 -8.81
N ILE A 525 -3.52 -21.11 -7.98
CA ILE A 525 -2.23 -20.61 -8.47
C ILE A 525 -1.52 -21.66 -9.33
N SER A 526 -1.54 -22.93 -8.94
CA SER A 526 -0.86 -23.99 -9.71
C SER A 526 -1.47 -24.16 -11.12
N PRO A 527 -2.81 -24.30 -11.29
CA PRO A 527 -3.43 -24.26 -12.61
C PRO A 527 -3.19 -22.97 -13.40
N LEU A 528 -3.24 -21.82 -12.72
CA LEU A 528 -2.99 -20.50 -13.32
C LEU A 528 -1.58 -20.44 -13.92
N VAL A 529 -0.55 -20.83 -13.17
CA VAL A 529 0.84 -20.83 -13.61
C VAL A 529 1.04 -21.79 -14.79
N GLN A 530 0.44 -22.98 -14.76
CA GLN A 530 0.52 -23.93 -15.88
C GLN A 530 -0.05 -23.34 -17.17
N LYS A 531 -1.23 -22.71 -17.10
CA LYS A 531 -1.86 -22.06 -18.25
C LYS A 531 -1.07 -20.84 -18.73
N TYR A 532 -0.56 -20.04 -17.80
CA TYR A 532 0.32 -18.90 -18.11
C TYR A 532 1.58 -19.33 -18.87
N LEU A 533 2.27 -20.37 -18.40
CA LEU A 533 3.47 -20.89 -19.05
C LEU A 533 3.16 -21.45 -20.45
N ALA A 534 2.04 -22.15 -20.61
CA ALA A 534 1.60 -22.64 -21.93
C ALA A 534 1.39 -21.47 -22.90
N LYS A 535 0.69 -20.41 -22.47
CA LYS A 535 0.43 -19.27 -23.35
C LYS A 535 1.65 -18.44 -23.71
N ILE A 536 2.58 -18.23 -22.78
CA ILE A 536 3.83 -17.50 -23.11
C ILE A 536 4.66 -18.24 -24.14
N SER A 537 4.59 -19.58 -24.17
CA SER A 537 5.28 -20.36 -25.19
C SER A 537 4.67 -20.18 -26.59
N GLU A 538 3.39 -19.83 -26.67
CA GLU A 538 2.64 -19.64 -27.92
C GLU A 538 2.65 -18.18 -28.41
N ASP A 539 2.68 -17.23 -27.47
CA ASP A 539 2.48 -15.81 -27.77
C ASP A 539 3.78 -15.09 -28.16
N GLY A 540 3.87 -14.71 -29.43
CA GLY A 540 4.92 -13.84 -30.01
C GLY A 540 4.92 -12.39 -29.48
N GLY A 541 4.20 -12.12 -28.39
CA GLY A 541 4.33 -10.93 -27.55
C GLY A 541 3.12 -9.99 -27.56
N LYS A 542 1.88 -10.47 -27.58
CA LYS A 542 0.72 -9.58 -27.34
C LYS A 542 -0.25 -10.26 -26.38
N TYR A 543 0.10 -10.24 -25.10
CA TYR A 543 -0.73 -10.85 -24.05
C TYR A 543 -1.73 -9.83 -23.49
N GLU A 544 -3.02 -10.06 -23.71
CA GLU A 544 -4.11 -9.56 -22.86
C GLU A 544 -4.55 -10.74 -22.00
N GLY A 545 -4.46 -10.62 -20.67
CA GLY A 545 -4.70 -11.73 -19.76
C GLY A 545 -5.97 -11.54 -18.96
N LEU A 546 -7.10 -12.07 -19.41
CA LEU A 546 -8.28 -12.19 -18.56
C LEU A 546 -8.20 -13.50 -17.79
N VAL A 547 -8.19 -13.40 -16.46
CA VAL A 547 -8.24 -14.56 -15.57
C VAL A 547 -9.65 -14.67 -15.00
N ARG A 548 -10.39 -15.69 -15.43
CA ARG A 548 -11.70 -16.01 -14.84
C ARG A 548 -11.57 -17.20 -13.91
N ILE A 549 -12.12 -17.09 -12.72
CA ILE A 549 -12.12 -18.16 -11.73
C ILE A 549 -13.58 -18.51 -11.47
N GLU A 550 -13.99 -19.68 -11.95
CA GLU A 550 -15.35 -20.16 -11.87
C GLU A 550 -15.45 -21.30 -10.85
N LYS A 551 -16.56 -21.34 -10.11
CA LYS A 551 -16.93 -22.47 -9.27
C LYS A 551 -17.75 -23.47 -10.09
N TRP A 552 -17.52 -24.75 -9.85
CA TRP A 552 -18.39 -25.81 -10.32
C TRP A 552 -19.00 -26.54 -9.11
N SER A 553 -20.33 -26.55 -9.07
CA SER A 553 -21.13 -27.18 -8.03
C SER A 553 -22.12 -28.18 -8.63
N ARG A 554 -22.36 -29.29 -7.94
CA ARG A 554 -23.38 -30.27 -8.33
C ARG A 554 -24.75 -29.80 -7.83
N GLU A 555 -25.74 -29.76 -8.71
CA GLU A 555 -27.12 -29.41 -8.31
C GLU A 555 -27.64 -30.44 -7.28
N GLY A 556 -28.05 -29.99 -6.08
CA GLY A 556 -28.78 -30.80 -5.11
C GLY A 556 -28.12 -31.08 -3.74
N GLU A 557 -26.84 -30.73 -3.51
CA GLU A 557 -26.20 -30.84 -2.18
C GLU A 557 -26.00 -29.47 -1.52
N TYR A 558 -26.67 -29.22 -0.40
CA TYR A 558 -26.54 -28.02 0.42
C TYR A 558 -25.40 -28.19 1.41
N ASP A 559 -24.47 -27.23 1.47
CA ASP A 559 -23.37 -27.28 2.44
C ASP A 559 -23.73 -26.47 3.70
N MET A 560 -24.15 -27.17 4.76
CA MET A 560 -24.54 -26.55 6.02
C MET A 560 -23.39 -25.86 6.76
N THR A 561 -22.12 -26.14 6.40
CA THR A 561 -20.95 -25.57 7.09
C THR A 561 -20.54 -24.19 6.55
N LEU A 562 -20.93 -23.89 5.30
CA LEU A 562 -20.51 -22.70 4.58
C LEU A 562 -21.62 -21.66 4.37
N GLY A 563 -22.88 -21.98 4.70
CA GLY A 563 -24.03 -21.16 4.31
C GLY A 563 -24.23 -21.05 2.79
N CYS A 564 -23.46 -21.82 2.01
CA CYS A 564 -23.51 -21.86 0.56
C CYS A 564 -24.71 -22.70 0.11
N ARG A 565 -25.52 -22.14 -0.81
CA ARG A 565 -26.69 -22.85 -1.39
C ARG A 565 -26.32 -24.13 -2.15
N HIS A 566 -25.04 -24.33 -2.49
CA HIS A 566 -24.53 -25.48 -3.23
C HIS A 566 -23.10 -25.82 -2.77
N LYS A 567 -22.81 -27.11 -2.58
CA LYS A 567 -21.46 -27.61 -2.30
C LYS A 567 -20.55 -27.41 -3.51
N ILE A 568 -19.45 -26.67 -3.34
CA ILE A 568 -18.47 -26.43 -4.41
C ILE A 568 -17.56 -27.65 -4.52
N GLU A 569 -17.65 -28.37 -5.64
CA GLU A 569 -16.86 -29.59 -5.89
C GLU A 569 -15.51 -29.25 -6.53
N LYS A 570 -15.44 -28.19 -7.37
CA LYS A 570 -14.22 -27.83 -8.10
C LYS A 570 -14.13 -26.34 -8.42
N ILE A 571 -12.90 -25.82 -8.49
CA ILE A 571 -12.58 -24.50 -9.05
C ILE A 571 -11.96 -24.69 -10.44
N ILE A 572 -12.41 -23.90 -11.40
CA ILE A 572 -11.88 -23.87 -12.76
C ILE A 572 -11.25 -22.50 -13.01
N VAL A 573 -9.97 -22.50 -13.35
CA VAL A 573 -9.23 -21.28 -13.70
C VAL A 573 -9.13 -21.19 -15.20
N HIS A 574 -9.68 -20.13 -15.79
CA HIS A 574 -9.53 -19.77 -17.20
C HIS A 574 -8.50 -18.66 -17.31
N VAL A 575 -7.68 -18.75 -18.36
CA VAL A 575 -6.70 -17.75 -18.72
C VAL A 575 -6.94 -17.53 -20.20
N ASP A 576 -7.49 -16.38 -20.56
CA ASP A 576 -7.85 -15.97 -21.93
C ASP A 576 -6.79 -15.09 -22.59
#